data_AF-A0A9E6J956-F1
#
_entry.id   AF-A0A9E6J956-F1
#
_cell.length_a   1.000
_cell.length_b   1.000
_cell.length_c   1.000
_cell.angle_alpha   90.00
_cell.angle_beta   90.00
_cell.angle_gamma   90.00
#
_symmetry.space_group_name_H-M   'P 1'
#
loop_
_entity.id
_entity.type
_entity.pdbx_description
1 polymer ?
#
loop_
_entity_poly.entity_id
_entity_poly.type
_entity_poly.pdbx_seq_one_letter_code
_entity_poly.pdbx_strand_id
1 'polypeptide(L)'
;MTMTITEQINASLGIEDIYISIRINDNKTSDVISNMPDKYKEIYYSKEYQHIDDTFDYAEVEQTKVRFPNFLGDYYSKYIAKMESHGFYNLFCFSFVSDSKLISCIVTVPWKPVDNQKHFEQFREVTLNGIQSILEDFKKIKVVKKIDLDRH
;
A
#
# COMPACT_ATOMS: atom_id res chain seq x y z
N MET A 1 -0.79 -17.68 -19.30
CA MET A 1 -1.67 -17.05 -18.30
C MET A 1 -0.94 -15.81 -17.80
N THR A 2 -1.59 -14.66 -17.79
CA THR A 2 -1.00 -13.40 -17.29
C THR A 2 -1.15 -13.39 -15.77
N MET A 3 -0.05 -13.24 -15.02
CA MET A 3 -0.12 -13.11 -13.55
C MET A 3 -0.88 -11.83 -13.17
N THR A 4 -1.72 -11.93 -12.14
CA THR A 4 -2.40 -10.78 -11.53
C THR A 4 -1.42 -9.87 -10.79
N ILE A 5 -1.80 -8.61 -10.57
CA ILE A 5 -0.99 -7.63 -9.79
C ILE A 5 -0.70 -8.17 -8.39
N THR A 6 -1.67 -8.82 -7.74
CA THR A 6 -1.52 -9.44 -6.42
C THR A 6 -0.47 -10.55 -6.44
N GLU A 7 -0.50 -11.44 -7.43
CA GLU A 7 0.51 -12.51 -7.58
C GLU A 7 1.91 -11.94 -7.86
N GLN A 8 2.01 -10.86 -8.65
CA GLN A 8 3.29 -10.19 -8.92
C GLN A 8 3.89 -9.55 -7.67
N ILE A 9 3.09 -8.82 -6.90
CA ILE A 9 3.52 -8.23 -5.62
C ILE A 9 3.94 -9.33 -4.64
N ASN A 10 3.14 -10.38 -4.48
CA ASN A 10 3.45 -11.48 -3.58
C ASN A 10 4.74 -12.21 -3.98
N ALA A 11 4.94 -12.47 -5.28
CA ALA A 11 6.18 -13.06 -5.80
C ALA A 11 7.41 -12.15 -5.56
N SER A 12 7.21 -10.83 -5.59
CA SER A 12 8.27 -9.84 -5.36
C SER A 12 8.64 -9.71 -3.87
N LEU A 13 7.66 -9.89 -2.97
CA LEU A 13 7.87 -9.80 -1.52
C LEU A 13 8.40 -11.09 -0.92
N GLY A 14 7.98 -12.25 -1.42
CA GLY A 14 8.36 -13.55 -0.85
C GLY A 14 7.86 -13.78 0.59
N ILE A 15 6.86 -13.02 1.04
CA ILE A 15 6.24 -13.12 2.37
C ILE A 15 4.71 -13.07 2.23
N GLU A 16 4.02 -14.04 2.85
CA GLU A 16 2.55 -14.19 2.73
C GLU A 16 1.74 -13.28 3.69
N ASP A 17 2.37 -12.77 4.75
CA ASP A 17 1.71 -11.99 5.82
C ASP A 17 1.96 -10.47 5.74
N ILE A 18 2.35 -9.96 4.57
CA ILE A 18 2.56 -8.52 4.35
C ILE A 18 1.75 -8.07 3.14
N TYR A 19 0.96 -7.04 3.35
CA TYR A 19 0.22 -6.36 2.30
C TYR A 19 0.82 -4.98 2.05
N ILE A 20 0.95 -4.60 0.79
CA ILE A 20 1.46 -3.32 0.35
C ILE A 20 0.42 -2.69 -0.56
N SER A 21 0.10 -1.44 -0.28
CA SER A 21 -0.62 -0.57 -1.19
C SER A 21 0.31 0.55 -1.63
N ILE A 22 0.44 0.74 -2.94
CA ILE A 22 1.31 1.74 -3.57
C ILE A 22 0.43 2.69 -4.37
N ARG A 23 0.48 3.97 -4.03
CA ARG A 23 -0.10 5.06 -4.82
C ARG A 23 0.98 5.66 -5.69
N ILE A 24 0.74 5.69 -7.01
CA ILE A 24 1.62 6.30 -8.00
C ILE A 24 0.90 7.55 -8.51
N ASN A 25 1.38 8.71 -8.10
CA ASN A 25 0.85 9.99 -8.52
C ASN A 25 1.78 10.58 -9.57
N ASP A 26 1.28 10.71 -10.80
CA ASP A 26 1.89 11.54 -11.82
C ASP A 26 1.09 12.84 -11.99
N ASN A 27 1.63 13.83 -12.69
CA ASN A 27 0.98 15.15 -12.86
C ASN A 27 -0.43 15.09 -13.51
N LYS A 28 -0.94 13.92 -13.90
CA LYS A 28 -2.22 13.73 -14.60
C LYS A 28 -3.13 12.67 -13.95
N THR A 29 -2.58 11.66 -13.30
CA THR A 29 -3.32 10.49 -12.78
C THR A 29 -2.75 10.00 -11.46
N SER A 30 -3.63 9.44 -10.63
CA SER A 30 -3.29 8.76 -9.38
C SER A 30 -3.81 7.33 -9.47
N ASP A 31 -2.90 6.37 -9.53
CA ASP A 31 -3.21 4.94 -9.58
C ASP A 31 -2.81 4.26 -8.27
N VAL A 32 -3.64 3.34 -7.78
CA VAL A 32 -3.34 2.54 -6.59
C VAL A 32 -3.23 1.06 -6.97
N ILE A 33 -2.08 0.46 -6.67
CA ILE A 33 -1.81 -0.97 -6.84
C ILE A 33 -1.64 -1.61 -5.47
N SER A 34 -2.19 -2.81 -5.28
CA SER A 34 -2.18 -3.45 -3.97
C SER A 34 -2.34 -4.97 -4.04
N ASN A 35 -1.66 -5.68 -3.15
CA ASN A 35 -1.89 -7.12 -2.88
C ASN A 35 -2.84 -7.36 -1.71
N MET A 36 -3.56 -6.32 -1.26
CA MET A 36 -4.57 -6.48 -0.21
C MET A 36 -5.56 -7.60 -0.55
N PRO A 37 -5.93 -8.44 0.45
CA PRO A 37 -6.84 -9.55 0.23
C PRO A 37 -8.26 -9.06 -0.08
N ASP A 38 -9.06 -9.90 -0.74
CA ASP A 38 -10.43 -9.53 -1.12
C ASP A 38 -11.31 -9.16 0.08
N LYS A 39 -11.09 -9.82 1.21
CA LYS A 39 -11.75 -9.47 2.48
C LYS A 39 -11.48 -8.02 2.91
N TYR A 40 -10.26 -7.51 2.71
CA TYR A 40 -9.95 -6.11 2.98
C TYR A 40 -10.71 -5.20 2.01
N LYS A 41 -10.62 -5.50 0.70
CA LYS A 41 -11.22 -4.68 -0.37
C LYS A 41 -12.74 -4.59 -0.21
N GLU A 42 -13.40 -5.70 0.13
CA GLU A 42 -14.83 -5.76 0.39
C GLU A 42 -15.23 -4.79 1.51
N ILE A 43 -14.53 -4.83 2.64
CA ILE A 43 -14.78 -3.91 3.76
C ILE A 43 -14.51 -2.46 3.33
N TYR A 44 -13.38 -2.21 2.69
CA TYR A 44 -12.92 -0.88 2.30
C TYR A 44 -13.91 -0.19 1.37
N TYR A 45 -14.32 -0.84 0.29
CA TYR A 45 -15.20 -0.25 -0.72
C TYR A 45 -16.68 -0.27 -0.31
N SER A 46 -17.16 -1.33 0.37
CA SER A 46 -18.57 -1.38 0.81
C SER A 46 -18.91 -0.38 1.91
N LYS A 47 -17.91 0.08 2.67
CA LYS A 47 -18.05 1.11 3.70
C LYS A 47 -17.61 2.49 3.25
N GLU A 48 -17.30 2.64 1.96
CA GLU A 48 -16.87 3.90 1.36
C GLU A 48 -15.62 4.50 2.03
N TYR A 49 -14.74 3.66 2.58
CA TYR A 49 -13.55 4.12 3.30
C TYR A 49 -12.55 4.84 2.41
N GLN A 50 -12.59 4.62 1.08
CA GLN A 50 -11.79 5.38 0.12
C GLN A 50 -12.00 6.91 0.17
N HIS A 51 -13.11 7.38 0.76
CA HIS A 51 -13.39 8.82 0.87
C HIS A 51 -12.91 9.44 2.18
N ILE A 52 -12.48 8.62 3.14
CA ILE A 52 -12.02 9.07 4.46
C ILE A 52 -10.65 8.52 4.85
N ASP A 53 -10.08 7.62 4.05
CA ASP A 53 -8.73 7.10 4.22
C ASP A 53 -7.71 8.16 3.82
N ASP A 54 -7.11 8.76 4.83
CA ASP A 54 -6.10 9.80 4.75
C ASP A 54 -4.67 9.25 4.90
N THR A 55 -4.49 7.93 4.91
CA THR A 55 -3.20 7.30 5.22
C THR A 55 -2.13 7.62 4.17
N PHE A 56 -2.52 7.67 2.89
CA PHE A 56 -1.58 8.09 1.85
C PHE A 56 -1.27 9.58 1.93
N ASP A 57 -2.26 10.42 2.22
CA ASP A 57 -2.05 11.87 2.35
C ASP A 57 -1.08 12.14 3.51
N TYR A 58 -1.24 11.39 4.60
CA TYR A 58 -0.33 11.39 5.73
C TYR A 58 1.10 10.94 5.36
N ALA A 59 1.24 9.90 4.53
CA ALA A 59 2.53 9.44 4.01
C ALA A 59 3.24 10.50 3.14
N GLU A 60 2.49 11.40 2.53
CA GLU A 60 2.98 12.40 1.57
C GLU A 60 3.37 13.74 2.20
N VAL A 61 2.95 14.01 3.45
CA VAL A 61 3.25 15.26 4.17
C VAL A 61 4.76 15.54 4.23
N GLU A 62 5.58 14.52 4.44
CA GLU A 62 7.03 14.66 4.52
C GLU A 62 7.68 13.50 3.79
N GLN A 63 8.08 13.78 2.54
CA GLN A 63 8.79 12.83 1.69
C GLN A 63 10.05 12.35 2.40
N THR A 64 10.44 11.08 2.19
CA THR A 64 11.63 10.41 2.76
C THR A 64 11.57 10.04 4.24
N LYS A 65 10.48 10.32 4.95
CA LYS A 65 10.28 9.90 6.34
C LYS A 65 9.39 8.66 6.41
N VAL A 66 9.81 7.68 7.21
CA VAL A 66 8.97 6.56 7.62
C VAL A 66 8.07 7.03 8.75
N ARG A 67 6.77 6.75 8.63
CA ARG A 67 5.73 7.10 9.58
C ARG A 67 4.93 5.87 9.98
N PHE A 68 4.22 5.96 11.10
CA PHE A 68 3.54 4.82 11.69
C PHE A 68 2.05 5.14 11.91
N PRO A 69 1.18 4.90 10.91
CA PRO A 69 -0.24 5.22 10.99
C PRO A 69 -1.04 4.12 11.71
N ASN A 70 -0.77 3.91 13.00
CA ASN A 70 -1.44 2.93 13.85
C ASN A 70 -1.51 3.37 15.32
N PHE A 71 -2.16 2.57 16.16
CA PHE A 71 -2.36 2.88 17.59
C PHE A 71 -1.07 3.04 18.42
N LEU A 72 0.09 2.54 17.95
CA LEU A 72 1.41 2.71 18.59
C LEU A 72 2.22 3.86 18.01
N GLY A 73 1.76 4.45 16.90
CA GLY A 73 2.55 5.34 16.08
C GLY A 73 2.22 6.81 16.25
N ASP A 74 2.66 7.60 15.28
CA ASP A 74 2.53 9.06 15.26
C ASP A 74 1.25 9.56 14.57
N TYR A 75 0.40 8.64 14.09
CA TYR A 75 -0.89 8.98 13.52
C TYR A 75 -1.96 7.90 13.74
N TYR A 76 -3.15 8.32 14.15
CA TYR A 76 -4.27 7.41 14.40
C TYR A 76 -5.60 8.07 14.08
N SER A 77 -6.27 7.60 13.03
CA SER A 77 -7.55 8.12 12.54
C SER A 77 -8.71 7.17 12.85
N LYS A 78 -9.95 7.66 12.70
CA LYS A 78 -11.15 6.82 12.86
C LYS A 78 -11.17 5.68 11.84
N TYR A 79 -10.69 5.93 10.62
CA TYR A 79 -10.56 4.92 9.59
C TYR A 79 -9.57 3.83 10.02
N ILE A 80 -8.37 4.21 10.49
CA ILE A 80 -7.37 3.25 10.99
C ILE A 80 -7.97 2.39 12.10
N ALA A 81 -8.62 3.00 13.09
CA ALA A 81 -9.28 2.27 14.17
C ALA A 81 -10.32 1.24 13.68
N LYS A 82 -11.04 1.54 12.59
CA LYS A 82 -11.99 0.61 11.98
C LYS A 82 -11.29 -0.56 11.30
N MET A 83 -10.27 -0.30 10.50
CA MET A 83 -9.53 -1.38 9.82
C MET A 83 -8.79 -2.28 10.82
N GLU A 84 -8.22 -1.72 11.89
CA GLU A 84 -7.62 -2.49 12.97
C GLU A 84 -8.65 -3.41 13.67
N SER A 85 -9.90 -2.97 13.81
CA SER A 85 -10.98 -3.81 14.35
C SER A 85 -11.38 -4.99 13.45
N HIS A 86 -11.02 -4.92 12.16
CA HIS A 86 -11.17 -6.00 11.19
C HIS A 86 -9.90 -6.87 11.06
N GLY A 87 -8.87 -6.58 11.85
CA GLY A 87 -7.61 -7.32 11.87
C GLY A 87 -6.56 -6.83 10.87
N PHE A 88 -6.72 -5.62 10.30
CA PHE A 88 -5.77 -5.04 9.36
C PHE A 88 -5.08 -3.84 9.99
N TYR A 89 -3.77 -3.94 10.20
CA TYR A 89 -2.98 -2.95 10.92
C TYR A 89 -1.93 -2.33 10.00
N ASN A 90 -1.99 -1.01 9.79
CA ASN A 90 -0.97 -0.32 9.01
C ASN A 90 0.32 -0.23 9.84
N LEU A 91 1.35 -0.93 9.41
CA LEU A 91 2.59 -1.04 10.15
C LEU A 91 3.43 0.22 10.02
N PHE A 92 3.69 0.64 8.79
CA PHE A 92 4.37 1.89 8.48
C PHE A 92 4.00 2.37 7.07
N CYS A 93 4.18 3.66 6.83
CA CYS A 93 4.05 4.28 5.51
C CYS A 93 5.22 5.23 5.22
N PHE A 94 5.47 5.48 3.95
CA PHE A 94 6.49 6.42 3.49
C PHE A 94 6.20 6.84 2.05
N SER A 95 6.78 7.95 1.64
CA SER A 95 6.72 8.41 0.25
C SER A 95 8.09 8.86 -0.25
N PHE A 96 8.28 8.77 -1.57
CA PHE A 96 9.49 9.20 -2.26
C PHE A 96 9.17 9.59 -3.70
N VAL A 97 10.07 10.36 -4.32
CA VAL A 97 9.94 10.74 -5.73
C VAL A 97 10.85 9.86 -6.58
N SER A 98 10.30 9.27 -7.64
CA SER A 98 11.04 8.50 -8.65
C SER A 98 10.57 8.89 -10.05
N ASP A 99 11.49 9.23 -10.94
CA ASP A 99 11.20 9.64 -12.33
C ASP A 99 10.09 10.70 -12.44
N SER A 100 10.15 11.72 -11.58
CA SER A 100 9.15 12.80 -11.47
C SER A 100 7.74 12.35 -11.07
N LYS A 101 7.58 11.14 -10.53
CA LYS A 101 6.34 10.63 -9.93
C LYS A 101 6.48 10.57 -8.42
N LEU A 102 5.43 10.96 -7.70
CA LEU A 102 5.35 10.74 -6.26
C LEU A 102 4.83 9.32 -6.02
N ILE A 103 5.63 8.52 -5.33
CA ILE A 103 5.30 7.15 -4.95
C ILE A 103 5.06 7.13 -3.45
N SER A 104 3.90 6.66 -3.04
CA SER A 104 3.50 6.56 -1.64
C SER A 104 3.15 5.12 -1.32
N CYS A 105 3.69 4.59 -0.22
CA CYS A 105 3.56 3.19 0.14
C CYS A 105 2.99 3.07 1.55
N ILE A 106 2.02 2.16 1.70
CA ILE A 106 1.48 1.75 3.00
C ILE A 106 1.72 0.25 3.13
N VAL A 107 2.33 -0.15 4.24
CA VAL A 107 2.53 -1.55 4.60
C VAL A 107 1.50 -1.92 5.66
N THR A 108 0.76 -2.98 5.43
CA THR A 108 -0.30 -3.48 6.30
C THR A 108 -0.08 -4.95 6.63
N VAL A 109 -0.42 -5.35 7.86
CA VAL A 109 -0.24 -6.72 8.34
C VAL A 109 -1.53 -7.25 8.99
N PRO A 110 -1.77 -8.58 8.99
CA PRO A 110 -2.96 -9.21 9.56
C PRO A 110 -2.83 -9.49 11.08
N TRP A 111 -1.87 -8.85 11.76
CA TRP A 111 -1.59 -9.06 13.18
C TRP A 111 -1.31 -7.73 13.87
N LYS A 112 -1.67 -7.65 15.16
CA LYS A 112 -1.53 -6.42 15.93
C LYS A 112 -0.04 -6.12 16.18
N PRO A 113 0.49 -4.95 15.76
CA PRO A 113 1.87 -4.60 16.03
C PRO A 113 2.12 -4.43 17.53
N VAL A 114 3.33 -4.78 17.96
CA VAL A 114 3.75 -4.61 19.37
C VAL A 114 4.89 -3.60 19.52
N ASP A 115 5.66 -3.37 18.45
CA ASP A 115 6.75 -2.39 18.40
C ASP A 115 6.99 -1.95 16.96
N ASN A 116 6.64 -0.69 16.66
CA ASN A 116 6.74 -0.14 15.32
C ASN A 116 8.18 -0.12 14.78
N GLN A 117 9.16 0.23 15.62
CA GLN A 117 10.54 0.39 15.19
C GLN A 117 11.16 -0.96 14.88
N LYS A 118 10.98 -1.93 15.78
CA LYS A 118 11.44 -3.30 15.60
C LYS A 118 10.83 -3.94 14.35
N HIS A 119 9.53 -3.74 14.13
CA HIS A 119 8.87 -4.29 12.95
C HIS A 119 9.31 -3.61 11.65
N PHE A 120 9.55 -2.30 11.67
CA PHE A 120 10.14 -1.62 10.52
C PHE A 120 11.52 -2.21 10.20
N GLU A 121 12.41 -2.35 11.19
CA GLU A 121 13.74 -2.94 10.98
C GLU A 121 13.66 -4.36 10.41
N GLN A 122 12.70 -5.17 10.87
CA GLN A 122 12.49 -6.53 10.39
C GLN A 122 12.06 -6.60 8.92
N PHE A 123 11.18 -5.68 8.48
CA PHE A 123 10.57 -5.75 7.15
C PHE A 123 11.12 -4.75 6.14
N ARG A 124 11.94 -3.78 6.57
CA ARG A 124 12.44 -2.68 5.72
C ARG A 124 13.04 -3.20 4.42
N GLU A 125 13.97 -4.15 4.49
CA GLU A 125 14.69 -4.61 3.28
C GLU A 125 13.77 -5.34 2.32
N VAL A 126 12.94 -6.26 2.81
CA VAL A 126 11.99 -7.00 1.96
C VAL A 126 10.97 -6.06 1.34
N THR A 127 10.41 -5.13 2.10
CA THR A 127 9.44 -4.16 1.60
C THR A 127 10.08 -3.24 0.55
N LEU A 128 11.26 -2.67 0.81
CA LEU A 128 11.92 -1.76 -0.14
C LEU A 128 12.36 -2.49 -1.42
N ASN A 129 12.95 -3.68 -1.31
CA ASN A 129 13.35 -4.48 -2.47
C ASN A 129 12.12 -4.96 -3.28
N GLY A 130 11.06 -5.34 -2.58
CA GLY A 130 9.78 -5.72 -3.20
C GLY A 130 9.17 -4.54 -3.96
N ILE A 131 9.08 -3.36 -3.34
CA ILE A 131 8.57 -2.14 -4.00
C ILE A 131 9.43 -1.77 -5.21
N GLN A 132 10.76 -1.83 -5.10
CA GLN A 132 11.63 -1.56 -6.24
C GLN A 132 11.34 -2.53 -7.39
N SER A 133 11.25 -3.83 -7.11
CA SER A 133 10.96 -4.86 -8.10
C SER A 133 9.60 -4.63 -8.77
N ILE A 134 8.58 -4.33 -7.96
CA ILE A 134 7.24 -3.96 -8.42
C ILE A 134 7.33 -2.77 -9.37
N LEU A 135 7.95 -1.67 -8.95
CA LEU A 135 8.07 -0.45 -9.78
C LEU A 135 8.85 -0.69 -11.08
N GLU A 136 9.89 -1.52 -11.07
CA GLU A 136 10.64 -1.91 -12.27
C GLU A 136 9.78 -2.73 -13.24
N ASP A 137 8.94 -3.63 -12.74
CA ASP A 137 8.00 -4.38 -13.56
C ASP A 137 6.88 -3.49 -14.11
N PHE A 138 6.36 -2.55 -13.31
CA PHE A 138 5.41 -1.55 -13.78
C PHE A 138 6.00 -0.60 -14.84
N LYS A 139 7.29 -0.27 -14.78
CA LYS A 139 7.98 0.47 -15.86
C LYS A 139 8.01 -0.30 -17.19
N LYS A 140 8.02 -1.63 -17.14
CA LYS A 140 7.99 -2.51 -18.33
C LYS A 140 6.58 -2.65 -18.91
N ILE A 141 5.54 -2.41 -18.12
CA ILE A 141 4.16 -2.32 -18.58
C ILE A 141 4.04 -1.03 -19.40
N LYS A 142 4.31 -1.10 -20.72
CA LYS A 142 3.81 -0.11 -21.67
C LYS A 142 2.32 0.00 -21.40
N VAL A 143 1.87 1.16 -20.93
CA VAL A 143 0.47 1.48 -20.68
C VAL A 143 -0.35 1.10 -21.91
N VAL A 144 -0.91 -0.12 -21.91
CA VAL A 144 -1.94 -0.51 -22.85
C VAL A 144 -3.19 0.16 -22.32
N LYS A 145 -3.43 1.38 -22.79
CA LYS A 145 -4.75 2.01 -22.71
C LYS A 145 -5.78 1.05 -23.31
N LYS A 146 -6.47 0.29 -22.46
CA LYS A 146 -7.85 -0.20 -22.60
C LYS A 146 -8.14 -1.16 -21.45
N ILE A 147 -8.67 -0.62 -20.36
CA ILE A 147 -9.55 -1.41 -19.51
C ILE A 147 -10.94 -1.22 -20.14
N ASP A 148 -11.38 -2.22 -20.90
CA ASP A 148 -12.79 -2.35 -21.25
C ASP A 148 -13.55 -2.61 -19.95
N LEU A 149 -14.36 -1.64 -19.54
CA LEU A 149 -15.40 -1.85 -18.53
C LEU A 149 -16.58 -2.50 -19.25
N ASP A 150 -16.53 -3.82 -19.43
CA ASP A 150 -17.74 -4.56 -19.76
C ASP A 150 -18.64 -4.57 -18.52
N ARG A 151 -19.71 -3.76 -18.62
CA ARG A 151 -20.86 -3.79 -17.73
C ARG A 151 -21.67 -5.05 -18.01
N HIS A 152 -21.82 -5.92 -17.02
CA HIS A 152 -22.96 -6.82 -16.90
C HIS A 152 -23.63 -6.63 -15.55
#